data_AF-A0A6A5RIS7-F1
#
_entry.id   AF-A0A6A5RIS7-F1
#
_cell.length_a   1.000
_cell.length_b   1.000
_cell.length_c   1.000
_cell.angle_alpha   90.00
_cell.angle_beta   90.00
_cell.angle_gamma   90.00
#
_symmetry.space_group_name_H-M   'P 1'
#
loop_
_entity.id
_entity.type
_entity.pdbx_description
1 polymer ?
#
loop_
_entity_poly.entity_id
_entity_poly.type
_entity_poly.pdbx_seq_one_letter_code
_entity_poly.pdbx_strand_id
1 'polypeptide(L)'
;MRLEVPLDYDNLAAGYTALAFIKKGSRIPQEHAPGTIAILGGPGRSGIEDYISGRMPSRHVLGRKHDIIAFDPRGVGHSGPNLDCFGGDLTASYQAASGEYSFSSSSRKRIVEKAGAWGDLCKKNLNDSARYIGTPAVARDISLYFERQANKSTAISSDVNFYGAGYGAILGATVASMYPHRVGRIVLDSPMTPEAYYEDVQRFASKDQNEAVRQFFIQCSEAGPEVCGFWGATPEDIEGRYHRLLEKLEDHPLQIPFVRAPVDSPVQITADSVRARMLTAAY
;
A
#
# COMPACT_ATOMS: atom_id res chain seq x y z
N MET A 1 17.77 13.32 -4.70
CA MET A 1 18.15 14.36 -3.71
C MET A 1 17.90 13.81 -2.32
N ARG A 2 18.58 14.33 -1.30
CA ARG A 2 18.39 13.90 0.10
C ARG A 2 17.96 15.07 0.97
N LEU A 3 17.09 14.79 1.94
CA LEU A 3 16.68 15.72 2.98
C LEU A 3 17.01 15.09 4.34
N GLU A 4 17.83 15.78 5.14
CA GLU A 4 18.08 15.37 6.52
C GLU A 4 16.93 15.85 7.42
N VAL A 5 16.42 14.94 8.24
CA VAL A 5 15.31 15.18 9.17
C VAL A 5 15.64 14.59 10.55
N PRO A 6 15.14 15.16 11.65
CA PRO A 6 15.27 14.54 12.96
C PRO A 6 14.58 13.17 13.00
N LEU A 7 15.21 12.21 13.70
CA LEU A 7 14.55 10.95 14.05
C LEU A 7 13.33 11.24 14.94
N ASP A 8 13.52 12.09 15.94
CA ASP A 8 12.48 12.60 16.82
C ASP A 8 12.42 14.13 16.74
N TYR A 9 11.28 14.66 16.30
CA TYR A 9 11.06 16.11 16.20
C TYR A 9 10.91 16.78 17.57
N ASP A 10 10.56 16.00 18.60
CA ASP A 10 10.39 16.48 19.97
C ASP A 10 11.68 16.28 20.80
N ASN A 11 12.66 15.54 20.27
CA ASN A 11 13.98 15.34 20.88
C ASN A 11 15.11 15.24 19.82
N LEU A 12 15.74 16.38 19.50
CA LEU A 12 16.82 16.44 18.50
C LEU A 12 18.07 15.64 18.90
N ALA A 13 18.27 15.34 20.19
CA ALA A 13 19.40 14.52 20.64
C ALA A 13 19.27 13.05 20.21
N ALA A 14 18.08 12.61 19.79
CA ALA A 14 17.86 11.28 19.22
C ALA A 14 18.58 11.06 17.89
N GLY A 15 19.08 12.13 17.25
CA GLY A 15 19.82 12.08 16.00
C GLY A 15 18.96 12.32 14.77
N TYR A 16 19.54 12.07 13.60
CA TYR A 16 18.98 12.43 12.29
C TYR A 16 18.97 11.23 11.34
N THR A 17 18.09 11.31 10.35
CA THR A 17 18.04 10.39 9.23
C THR A 17 17.92 11.15 7.91
N ALA A 18 18.36 10.52 6.82
CA ALA A 18 18.22 11.06 5.48
C ALA A 18 17.03 10.42 4.76
N LEU A 19 16.20 11.26 4.17
CA LEU A 19 15.11 10.88 3.29
C LEU A 19 15.49 11.06 1.84
N ALA A 20 15.18 10.06 1.01
CA ALA A 20 15.46 10.06 -0.42
C ALA A 20 14.25 10.57 -1.22
N PHE A 21 14.52 11.49 -2.15
CA PHE A 21 13.54 12.07 -3.05
C PHE A 21 14.04 12.00 -4.50
N ILE A 22 13.10 11.83 -5.43
CA ILE A 22 13.30 12.00 -6.87
C ILE A 22 12.29 13.01 -7.41
N LYS A 23 12.71 13.81 -8.40
CA LYS A 23 11.90 14.89 -8.96
C LYS A 23 11.90 14.83 -10.48
N LYS A 24 10.72 15.00 -11.08
CA LYS A 24 10.52 15.26 -12.50
C LYS A 24 9.99 16.65 -12.71
N GLY A 25 10.73 17.46 -13.47
CA GLY A 25 10.33 18.82 -13.80
C GLY A 25 8.95 18.91 -14.47
N SER A 26 8.27 20.04 -14.27
CA SER A 26 7.11 20.47 -15.05
C SER A 26 7.35 20.33 -16.57
N ARG A 27 6.28 20.03 -17.32
CA ARG A 27 6.34 19.98 -18.81
C ARG A 27 6.20 21.37 -19.45
N ILE A 28 5.85 22.37 -18.66
CA ILE A 28 5.73 23.76 -19.11
C ILE A 28 6.94 24.50 -18.51
N PRO A 29 7.79 25.15 -19.34
CA PRO A 29 8.90 25.95 -18.86
C PRO A 29 8.40 27.01 -17.89
N GLN A 30 8.85 26.91 -16.64
CA GLN A 30 8.56 27.85 -15.57
C GLN A 30 9.80 27.89 -14.68
N GLU A 31 10.19 29.10 -14.28
CA GLU A 31 11.35 29.29 -13.40
C GLU A 31 11.13 28.62 -12.03
N HIS A 32 9.89 28.65 -11.53
CA HIS A 32 9.52 28.13 -10.21
C HIS A 32 8.20 27.31 -10.27
N ALA A 33 8.24 26.13 -10.89
CA ALA A 33 7.07 25.24 -10.90
C ALA A 33 6.73 24.74 -9.47
N PRO A 34 5.46 24.76 -9.03
CA PRO A 34 5.08 24.19 -7.74
C PRO A 34 5.37 22.69 -7.70
N GLY A 35 5.93 22.20 -6.59
CA GLY A 35 6.13 20.77 -6.37
C GLY A 35 4.86 20.08 -5.90
N THR A 36 4.57 18.89 -6.44
CA THR A 36 3.53 17.98 -5.92
C THR A 36 4.17 16.66 -5.50
N ILE A 37 4.06 16.32 -4.23
CA ILE A 37 4.45 15.00 -3.72
C ILE A 37 3.35 14.00 -4.06
N ALA A 38 3.72 12.83 -4.58
CA ALA A 38 2.79 11.75 -4.82
C ALA A 38 3.23 10.47 -4.10
N ILE A 39 2.31 9.89 -3.32
CA ILE A 39 2.50 8.64 -2.57
C ILE A 39 1.42 7.65 -2.99
N LEU A 40 1.86 6.54 -3.57
CA LEU A 40 0.99 5.46 -3.96
C LEU A 40 1.02 4.39 -2.86
N GLY A 41 0.02 4.42 -1.99
CA GLY A 41 -0.26 3.38 -0.99
C GLY A 41 0.92 2.89 -0.15
N GLY A 42 0.88 1.61 0.21
CA GLY A 42 1.70 1.05 1.27
C GLY A 42 0.90 0.91 2.58
N PRO A 43 1.50 1.13 3.76
CA PRO A 43 2.85 1.66 3.99
C PRO A 43 3.97 0.71 3.53
N GLY A 44 5.22 1.16 3.55
CA GLY A 44 6.39 0.33 3.21
C GLY A 44 6.75 0.28 1.72
N ARG A 45 6.00 0.95 0.85
CA ARG A 45 6.28 0.99 -0.59
C ARG A 45 7.17 2.17 -0.94
N SER A 46 8.20 1.93 -1.75
CA SER A 46 9.10 2.99 -2.22
C SER A 46 8.43 3.85 -3.29
N GLY A 47 8.34 5.16 -3.02
CA GLY A 47 7.87 6.14 -4.00
C GLY A 47 8.89 6.35 -5.12
N ILE A 48 10.18 6.19 -4.84
CA ILE A 48 11.24 6.24 -5.86
C ILE A 48 11.06 5.08 -6.85
N GLU A 49 10.85 3.86 -6.36
CA GLU A 49 10.64 2.69 -7.23
C GLU A 49 9.34 2.79 -8.04
N ASP A 50 8.27 3.33 -7.45
CA ASP A 50 7.04 3.61 -8.17
C ASP A 50 7.23 4.67 -9.27
N TYR A 51 8.09 5.66 -9.03
CA TYR A 51 8.50 6.63 -10.04
C TYR A 51 9.30 6.00 -11.18
N ILE A 52 10.32 5.21 -10.85
CA ILE A 52 11.20 4.57 -11.86
C ILE A 52 10.40 3.55 -12.69
N SER A 53 9.51 2.79 -12.05
CA SER A 53 8.67 1.79 -12.70
C SER A 53 7.50 2.39 -13.50
N GLY A 54 7.36 3.72 -13.53
CA GLY A 54 6.29 4.39 -14.28
C GLY A 54 4.88 4.23 -13.68
N ARG A 55 4.77 3.84 -12.40
CA ARG A 55 3.48 3.66 -11.69
C ARG A 55 2.85 4.98 -11.24
N MET A 56 3.60 6.08 -11.28
CA MET A 56 3.13 7.40 -10.83
C MET A 56 1.87 7.85 -11.58
N PRO A 57 0.97 8.60 -10.90
CA PRO A 57 -0.25 9.08 -11.54
C PRO A 57 0.07 9.90 -12.79
N SER A 58 -0.78 9.75 -13.80
CA SER A 58 -0.53 10.40 -15.09
C SER A 58 -0.56 11.92 -14.97
N ARG A 59 0.02 12.60 -15.96
CA ARG A 59 -0.03 14.08 -16.06
C ARG A 59 -1.43 14.63 -16.27
N HIS A 60 -2.40 13.79 -16.63
CA HIS A 60 -3.81 14.19 -16.63
C HIS A 60 -4.34 14.40 -15.21
N VAL A 61 -3.82 13.63 -14.24
CA VAL A 61 -4.17 13.74 -12.81
C VAL A 61 -3.35 14.83 -12.13
N LEU A 62 -2.02 14.78 -12.25
CA LEU A 62 -1.11 15.69 -11.51
C LEU A 62 -0.92 17.06 -12.19
N GLY A 63 -1.43 17.21 -13.40
CA GLY A 63 -1.25 18.40 -14.20
C GLY A 63 0.15 18.53 -14.83
N ARG A 64 0.25 19.48 -15.76
CA ARG A 64 1.46 19.74 -16.56
C ARG A 64 2.35 20.86 -16.00
N LYS A 65 1.83 21.63 -15.03
CA LYS A 65 2.47 22.82 -14.45
C LYS A 65 3.27 22.54 -13.18
N HIS A 66 3.15 21.34 -12.60
CA HIS A 66 3.83 20.98 -11.36
C HIS A 66 5.06 20.11 -11.62
N ASP A 67 6.06 20.26 -10.75
CA ASP A 67 7.09 19.24 -10.56
C ASP A 67 6.45 18.02 -9.89
N ILE A 68 6.69 16.82 -10.41
CA ILE A 68 6.29 15.57 -9.74
C ILE A 68 7.43 15.17 -8.82
N ILE A 69 7.13 15.02 -7.55
CA ILE A 69 8.08 14.60 -6.53
C ILE A 69 7.60 13.25 -5.98
N ALA A 70 8.49 12.27 -6.02
CA ALA A 70 8.29 11.01 -5.32
C ALA A 70 9.38 10.90 -4.25
N PHE A 71 9.06 10.27 -3.13
CA PHE A 71 10.01 10.08 -2.05
C PHE A 71 9.73 8.80 -1.31
N ASP A 72 10.77 8.29 -0.66
CA ASP A 72 10.63 7.15 0.23
C ASP A 72 10.41 7.69 1.65
N PRO A 73 9.28 7.37 2.31
CA PRO A 73 9.08 7.73 3.72
C PRO A 73 10.20 7.18 4.61
N ARG A 74 10.39 7.77 5.79
CA ARG A 74 11.30 7.22 6.82
C ARG A 74 11.04 5.72 7.02
N GLY A 75 12.09 4.91 7.02
CA GLY A 75 11.96 3.46 7.13
C GLY A 75 11.73 2.68 5.83
N VAL A 76 11.68 3.36 4.68
CA VAL A 76 11.32 2.75 3.40
C VAL A 76 12.44 2.91 2.39
N GLY A 77 12.72 1.85 1.63
CA GLY A 77 13.56 1.89 0.43
C GLY A 77 14.92 2.55 0.68
N HIS A 78 15.11 3.73 0.10
CA HIS A 78 16.38 4.47 0.13
C HIS A 78 16.47 5.49 1.27
N SER A 79 15.46 5.55 2.15
CA SER A 79 15.38 6.45 3.30
C SER A 79 15.68 5.72 4.60
N GLY A 80 16.36 6.39 5.52
CA GLY A 80 16.58 5.85 6.86
C GLY A 80 15.42 6.16 7.83
N PRO A 81 15.46 5.64 9.06
CA PRO A 81 16.38 4.57 9.50
C PRO A 81 16.11 3.28 8.73
N ASN A 82 17.09 2.39 8.56
CA ASN A 82 16.84 1.13 7.85
C ASN A 82 15.92 0.23 8.69
N LEU A 83 14.81 -0.22 8.10
CA LEU A 83 13.88 -1.14 8.75
C LEU A 83 13.91 -2.50 8.06
N ASP A 84 14.77 -3.37 8.56
CA ASP A 84 14.87 -4.74 8.10
C ASP A 84 14.78 -5.71 9.28
N CYS A 85 13.61 -6.34 9.43
CA CYS A 85 13.39 -7.35 10.45
C CYS A 85 14.04 -8.69 10.12
N PHE A 86 14.40 -8.94 8.86
CA PHE A 86 14.78 -10.26 8.35
C PHE A 86 16.23 -10.34 7.88
N GLY A 87 17.00 -9.25 8.01
CA GLY A 87 18.40 -9.20 7.59
C GLY A 87 18.58 -9.49 6.10
N GLY A 88 17.63 -9.07 5.28
CA GLY A 88 17.63 -9.27 3.83
C GLY A 88 17.07 -10.61 3.37
N ASP A 89 16.62 -11.48 4.28
CA ASP A 89 15.99 -12.74 3.91
C ASP A 89 14.57 -12.53 3.38
N LEU A 90 14.47 -12.44 2.04
CA LEU A 90 13.21 -12.28 1.33
C LEU A 90 12.28 -13.49 1.50
N THR A 91 12.82 -14.68 1.74
CA THR A 91 12.01 -15.89 1.94
C THR A 91 11.34 -15.84 3.30
N ALA A 92 12.09 -15.48 4.35
CA ALA A 92 11.53 -15.27 5.69
C ALA A 92 10.48 -14.14 5.70
N SER A 93 10.76 -13.03 5.00
CA SER A 93 9.80 -11.93 4.82
C SER A 93 8.51 -12.40 4.12
N TYR A 94 8.62 -13.17 3.03
CA TYR A 94 7.47 -13.71 2.32
C TYR A 94 6.65 -14.68 3.17
N GLN A 95 7.30 -15.56 3.94
CA GLN A 95 6.65 -16.48 4.87
C GLN A 95 5.97 -15.77 6.06
N ALA A 96 6.50 -14.61 6.47
CA ALA A 96 5.85 -13.76 7.45
C ALA A 96 4.59 -13.11 6.89
N ALA A 97 4.64 -12.69 5.61
CA ALA A 97 3.51 -12.07 4.90
C ALA A 97 2.43 -13.08 4.47
N SER A 98 2.75 -14.38 4.38
CA SER A 98 1.75 -15.40 4.05
C SER A 98 0.81 -15.65 5.24
N GLY A 99 -0.47 -15.33 5.02
CA GLY A 99 -1.54 -15.53 5.99
C GLY A 99 -1.92 -17.00 6.14
N GLU A 100 -2.39 -17.39 7.33
CA GLU A 100 -3.15 -18.62 7.53
C GLU A 100 -4.64 -18.30 7.35
N TYR A 101 -5.31 -18.92 6.39
CA TYR A 101 -6.74 -18.69 6.07
C TYR A 101 -7.70 -19.64 6.81
N SER A 102 -7.24 -20.32 7.87
CA SER A 102 -8.09 -21.17 8.69
C SER A 102 -8.84 -20.35 9.75
N PHE A 103 -10.14 -20.58 9.92
CA PHE A 103 -11.00 -19.84 10.87
C PHE A 103 -11.30 -20.59 12.19
N SER A 104 -10.56 -21.65 12.51
CA SER A 104 -10.76 -22.39 13.78
C SER A 104 -10.32 -21.57 15.01
N SER A 105 -10.86 -21.86 16.21
CA SER A 105 -10.36 -21.22 17.45
C SER A 105 -8.87 -21.47 17.68
N SER A 106 -8.36 -22.64 17.26
CA SER A 106 -6.95 -22.98 17.29
C SER A 106 -6.10 -22.11 16.35
N SER A 107 -6.64 -21.69 15.20
CA SER A 107 -5.92 -20.82 14.26
C SER A 107 -5.81 -19.40 14.78
N ARG A 108 -6.85 -18.86 15.45
CA ARG A 108 -6.78 -17.52 16.05
C ARG A 108 -5.64 -17.40 17.06
N LYS A 109 -5.48 -18.39 17.95
CA LYS A 109 -4.38 -18.41 18.92
C LYS A 109 -3.02 -18.45 18.20
N ARG A 110 -2.86 -19.34 17.21
CA ARG A 110 -1.62 -19.43 16.41
C ARG A 110 -1.29 -18.14 15.67
N ILE A 111 -2.29 -17.47 15.09
CA ILE A 111 -2.10 -16.20 14.38
C ILE A 111 -1.58 -15.13 15.33
N VAL A 112 -2.17 -15.00 16.52
CA VAL A 112 -1.72 -14.03 17.53
C VAL A 112 -0.30 -14.36 18.03
N GLU A 113 -0.01 -15.62 18.33
CA GLU A 113 1.33 -16.06 18.75
C GLU A 113 2.38 -15.83 17.65
N LYS A 114 2.05 -16.15 16.39
CA LYS A 114 2.90 -15.89 15.22
C LYS A 114 3.17 -14.40 15.06
N ALA A 115 2.14 -13.56 15.17
CA ALA A 115 2.29 -12.10 15.09
C ALA A 115 3.18 -11.55 16.23
N GLY A 116 3.01 -12.06 17.46
CA GLY A 116 3.86 -11.71 18.59
C GLY A 116 5.34 -12.07 18.36
N ALA A 117 5.60 -13.29 17.88
CA ALA A 117 6.96 -13.74 17.57
C ALA A 117 7.64 -12.89 16.49
N TRP A 118 6.90 -12.48 15.45
CA TRP A 118 7.41 -11.54 14.45
C TRP A 118 7.71 -10.16 15.05
N GLY A 119 6.83 -9.66 15.94
CA GLY A 119 7.04 -8.41 16.66
C GLY A 119 8.33 -8.44 17.50
N ASP A 120 8.58 -9.52 18.22
CA ASP A 120 9.80 -9.70 19.02
C ASP A 120 11.06 -9.78 18.15
N LEU A 121 10.99 -10.48 17.01
CA LEU A 121 12.09 -10.53 16.04
C LEU A 121 12.42 -9.15 15.49
N CYS A 122 11.40 -8.41 15.03
CA CYS A 122 11.57 -7.04 14.57
C CYS A 122 12.15 -6.14 15.67
N LYS A 123 11.62 -6.21 16.90
CA LYS A 123 12.13 -5.42 18.03
C LYS A 123 13.61 -5.67 18.28
N LYS A 124 14.03 -6.94 18.27
CA LYS A 124 15.43 -7.35 18.44
C LYS A 124 16.32 -6.81 17.32
N ASN A 125 15.89 -6.91 16.07
CA ASN A 125 16.72 -6.57 14.92
C ASN A 125 16.77 -5.07 14.62
N LEU A 126 15.72 -4.32 14.98
CA LEU A 126 15.60 -2.89 14.66
C LEU A 126 16.18 -1.97 15.73
N ASN A 127 16.56 -2.48 16.90
CA ASN A 127 17.16 -1.73 18.01
C ASN A 127 16.42 -0.40 18.28
N ASP A 128 15.11 -0.48 18.52
CA ASP A 128 14.18 0.65 18.74
C ASP A 128 13.92 1.60 17.55
N SER A 129 14.59 1.46 16.39
CA SER A 129 14.43 2.37 15.25
C SER A 129 12.98 2.49 14.73
N ALA A 130 12.17 1.45 14.94
CA ALA A 130 10.76 1.41 14.53
C ALA A 130 9.89 2.50 15.19
N ARG A 131 10.27 3.03 16.36
CA ARG A 131 9.46 4.07 17.04
C ARG A 131 9.43 5.40 16.29
N TYR A 132 10.40 5.65 15.41
CA TYR A 132 10.53 6.92 14.72
C TYR A 132 9.75 6.98 13.41
N ILE A 133 9.11 5.91 12.95
CA ILE A 133 8.54 5.81 11.58
C ILE A 133 7.03 5.98 11.49
N GLY A 134 6.40 6.56 12.51
CA GLY A 134 4.96 6.81 12.50
C GLY A 134 4.50 7.80 11.43
N THR A 135 3.27 7.63 10.94
CA THR A 135 2.63 8.53 9.95
C THR A 135 2.68 10.02 10.33
N PRO A 136 2.48 10.43 11.59
CA PRO A 136 2.65 11.83 11.98
C PRO A 136 4.05 12.36 11.68
N ALA A 137 5.10 11.55 11.91
CA ALA A 137 6.47 11.95 11.64
C ALA A 137 6.74 12.11 10.14
N VAL A 138 6.17 11.23 9.30
CA VAL A 138 6.18 11.37 7.83
C VAL A 138 5.47 12.65 7.39
N ALA A 139 4.37 13.03 8.04
CA ALA A 139 3.68 14.29 7.75
C ALA A 139 4.54 15.52 8.09
N ARG A 140 5.30 15.47 9.21
CA ARG A 140 6.29 16.50 9.55
C ARG A 140 7.41 16.58 8.50
N ASP A 141 7.88 15.43 8.00
CA ASP A 141 8.89 15.37 6.93
C ASP A 141 8.43 16.05 5.63
N ILE A 142 7.18 15.81 5.24
CA ILE A 142 6.56 16.44 4.06
C ILE A 142 6.50 17.96 4.25
N SER A 143 6.03 18.43 5.40
CA SER A 143 5.97 19.87 5.69
C SER A 143 7.36 20.51 5.64
N LEU A 144 8.35 19.86 6.27
CA LEU A 144 9.74 20.31 6.27
C LEU A 144 10.33 20.34 4.85
N TYR A 145 10.02 19.37 4.00
CA TYR A 145 10.46 19.39 2.61
C TYR A 145 9.99 20.66 1.90
N PHE A 146 8.69 20.99 1.99
CA PHE A 146 8.13 22.18 1.33
C PHE A 146 8.69 23.48 1.91
N GLU A 147 8.89 23.55 3.23
CA GLU A 147 9.56 24.67 3.88
C GLU A 147 10.99 24.86 3.34
N ARG A 148 11.77 23.78 3.23
CA ARG A 148 13.13 23.83 2.69
C ARG A 148 13.17 24.23 1.21
N GLN A 149 12.12 23.94 0.42
CA GLN A 149 12.03 24.44 -0.95
C GLN A 149 11.72 25.95 -0.97
N ALA A 150 10.79 26.42 -0.14
CA ALA A 150 10.44 27.83 -0.04
C ALA A 150 11.62 28.71 0.38
N ASN A 151 12.49 28.21 1.25
CA ASN A 151 13.71 28.94 1.67
C ASN A 151 14.73 29.15 0.54
N LYS A 152 14.59 28.49 -0.61
CA LYS A 152 15.50 28.68 -1.76
C LYS A 152 15.14 29.90 -2.61
N SER A 153 13.89 30.36 -2.57
CA SER A 153 13.40 31.48 -3.37
C SER A 153 12.05 31.95 -2.84
N THR A 154 11.86 33.25 -2.71
CA THR A 154 10.58 33.85 -2.30
C THR A 154 9.44 33.60 -3.28
N ALA A 155 9.74 33.14 -4.50
CA ALA A 155 8.76 32.75 -5.50
C ALA A 155 8.19 31.34 -5.29
N ILE A 156 8.75 30.54 -4.38
CA ILE A 156 8.30 29.18 -4.08
C ILE A 156 7.41 29.20 -2.85
N SER A 157 6.14 28.82 -3.01
CA SER A 157 5.25 28.63 -1.85
C SER A 157 5.70 27.47 -0.98
N SER A 158 5.49 27.63 0.32
CA SER A 158 5.72 26.61 1.34
C SER A 158 4.51 25.68 1.54
N ASP A 159 3.45 25.90 0.76
CA ASP A 159 2.23 25.08 0.77
C ASP A 159 2.49 23.68 0.22
N VAL A 160 1.91 22.70 0.89
CA VAL A 160 1.95 21.29 0.52
C VAL A 160 0.97 21.05 -0.63
N ASN A 161 1.51 20.65 -1.78
CA ASN A 161 0.72 19.98 -2.81
C ASN A 161 0.98 18.48 -2.77
N PHE A 162 -0.08 17.68 -2.70
CA PHE A 162 0.01 16.26 -2.41
C PHE A 162 -1.05 15.45 -3.16
N TYR A 163 -0.64 14.30 -3.66
CA TYR A 163 -1.55 13.25 -4.14
C TYR A 163 -1.27 11.98 -3.35
N GLY A 164 -2.29 11.40 -2.74
CA GLY A 164 -2.18 10.17 -1.95
C GLY A 164 -3.20 9.14 -2.35
N ALA A 165 -2.76 7.95 -2.75
CA ALA A 165 -3.64 6.81 -2.99
C ALA A 165 -3.53 5.78 -1.85
N GLY A 166 -4.62 5.16 -1.40
CA GLY A 166 -4.60 4.14 -0.33
C GLY A 166 -4.02 4.68 0.99
N TYR A 167 -2.96 4.08 1.54
CA TYR A 167 -2.23 4.67 2.70
C TYR A 167 -1.81 6.13 2.46
N GLY A 168 -1.47 6.50 1.22
CA GLY A 168 -1.19 7.88 0.85
C GLY A 168 -2.34 8.81 1.19
N ALA A 169 -3.59 8.37 1.07
CA ALA A 169 -4.75 9.17 1.44
C ALA A 169 -4.82 9.43 2.96
N ILE A 170 -4.51 8.44 3.79
CA ILE A 170 -4.38 8.60 5.25
C ILE A 170 -3.26 9.58 5.60
N LEU A 171 -2.12 9.47 4.93
CA LEU A 171 -1.00 10.39 5.12
C LEU A 171 -1.38 11.82 4.69
N GLY A 172 -2.06 11.99 3.55
CA GLY A 172 -2.53 13.28 3.08
C GLY A 172 -3.54 13.92 4.04
N ALA A 173 -4.47 13.14 4.59
CA ALA A 173 -5.38 13.58 5.64
C ALA A 173 -4.61 14.00 6.91
N THR A 174 -3.62 13.21 7.31
CA THR A 174 -2.75 13.51 8.47
C THR A 174 -2.02 14.85 8.28
N VAL A 175 -1.46 15.09 7.09
CA VAL A 175 -0.82 16.38 6.75
C VAL A 175 -1.82 17.54 6.86
N ALA A 176 -3.01 17.39 6.29
CA ALA A 176 -4.04 18.44 6.33
C ALA A 176 -4.50 18.75 7.77
N SER A 177 -4.60 17.73 8.63
CA SER A 177 -4.98 17.89 10.04
C SER A 177 -3.86 18.52 10.88
N MET A 178 -2.60 18.11 10.67
CA MET A 178 -1.47 18.63 11.44
C MET A 178 -1.03 20.03 10.98
N TYR A 179 -1.19 20.33 9.69
CA TYR A 179 -0.71 21.57 9.07
C TYR A 179 -1.80 22.22 8.19
N PRO A 180 -2.97 22.56 8.75
CA PRO A 180 -4.10 23.08 7.96
C PRO A 180 -3.75 24.38 7.21
N HIS A 181 -2.88 25.22 7.79
CA HIS A 181 -2.43 26.48 7.18
C HIS A 181 -1.38 26.29 6.07
N ARG A 182 -0.93 25.06 5.83
CA ARG A 182 0.05 24.71 4.79
C ARG A 182 -0.58 23.90 3.67
N VAL A 183 -1.91 23.75 3.64
CA VAL A 183 -2.59 23.01 2.58
C VAL A 183 -2.66 23.86 1.31
N GLY A 184 -1.93 23.43 0.28
CA GLY A 184 -2.06 23.99 -1.07
C GLY A 184 -3.15 23.25 -1.86
N ARG A 185 -2.75 22.15 -2.50
CA ARG A 185 -3.66 21.26 -3.25
C ARG A 185 -3.45 19.82 -2.83
N ILE A 186 -4.46 19.23 -2.20
CA ILE A 186 -4.40 17.84 -1.75
C ILE A 186 -5.48 17.03 -2.46
N VAL A 187 -5.08 15.91 -3.06
CA VAL A 187 -5.98 14.90 -3.63
C VAL A 187 -5.80 13.60 -2.86
N LEU A 188 -6.90 13.09 -2.33
CA LEU A 188 -6.96 11.82 -1.60
C LEU A 188 -7.74 10.84 -2.46
N ASP A 189 -7.04 9.86 -3.03
CA ASP A 189 -7.59 8.84 -3.91
C ASP A 189 -7.79 7.52 -3.13
N SER A 190 -8.99 6.96 -3.23
CA SER A 190 -9.42 5.81 -2.42
C SER A 190 -9.25 6.07 -0.90
N PRO A 191 -9.83 7.15 -0.37
CA PRO A 191 -9.65 7.53 1.02
C PRO A 191 -10.34 6.54 1.96
N MET A 192 -9.72 6.35 3.12
CA MET A 192 -10.30 5.67 4.26
C MET A 192 -10.36 6.66 5.43
N THR A 193 -11.34 6.51 6.32
CA THR A 193 -11.34 7.33 7.54
C THR A 193 -10.19 6.90 8.45
N PRO A 194 -9.56 7.83 9.19
CA PRO A 194 -8.53 7.48 10.16
C PRO A 194 -9.00 6.43 11.17
N GLU A 195 -10.25 6.52 11.64
CA GLU A 195 -10.84 5.56 12.57
C GLU A 195 -10.87 4.16 11.95
N ALA A 196 -11.37 4.01 10.72
CA ALA A 196 -11.39 2.73 10.03
C ALA A 196 -9.97 2.19 9.79
N TYR A 197 -9.00 3.05 9.47
CA TYR A 197 -7.63 2.62 9.21
C TYR A 197 -6.92 2.10 10.47
N TYR A 198 -7.06 2.78 11.61
CA TYR A 198 -6.34 2.43 12.84
C TYR A 198 -7.09 1.44 13.74
N GLU A 199 -8.42 1.36 13.67
CA GLU A 199 -9.21 0.42 14.47
C GLU A 199 -9.35 -0.95 13.79
N ASP A 200 -9.79 -0.98 12.52
CA ASP A 200 -10.06 -2.25 11.82
C ASP A 200 -10.09 -2.06 10.29
N VAL A 201 -8.92 -1.83 9.71
CA VAL A 201 -8.74 -1.66 8.25
C VAL A 201 -9.25 -2.87 7.46
N GLN A 202 -9.13 -4.07 8.04
CA GLN A 202 -9.51 -5.32 7.39
C GLN A 202 -11.02 -5.45 7.29
N ARG A 203 -11.75 -5.11 8.35
CA ARG A 203 -13.23 -5.12 8.31
C ARG A 203 -13.77 -4.07 7.36
N PHE A 204 -13.16 -2.88 7.32
CA PHE A 204 -13.53 -1.84 6.36
C PHE A 204 -13.36 -2.36 4.92
N ALA A 205 -12.17 -2.89 4.59
CA ALA A 205 -11.88 -3.39 3.25
C ALA A 205 -12.75 -4.61 2.86
N SER A 206 -13.03 -5.51 3.81
CA SER A 206 -13.79 -6.74 3.53
C SER A 206 -15.20 -6.48 3.03
N LYS A 207 -15.85 -5.39 3.46
CA LYS A 207 -17.20 -5.04 3.00
C LYS A 207 -17.21 -4.72 1.51
N ASP A 208 -16.33 -3.83 1.08
CA ASP A 208 -16.24 -3.41 -0.32
C ASP A 208 -15.70 -4.54 -1.20
N GLN A 209 -14.83 -5.39 -0.64
CA GLN A 209 -14.32 -6.56 -1.32
C GLN A 209 -15.41 -7.61 -1.58
N ASN A 210 -16.30 -7.86 -0.60
CA ASN A 210 -17.46 -8.74 -0.81
C ASN A 210 -18.40 -8.19 -1.89
N GLU A 211 -18.60 -6.87 -1.93
CA GLU A 211 -19.39 -6.24 -2.99
C GLU A 211 -18.70 -6.39 -4.36
N ALA A 212 -17.38 -6.19 -4.45
CA ALA A 212 -16.64 -6.39 -5.69
C ALA A 212 -16.71 -7.85 -6.20
N VAL A 213 -16.62 -8.82 -5.29
CA VAL A 213 -16.86 -10.25 -5.61
C VAL A 213 -18.29 -10.47 -6.10
N ARG A 214 -19.28 -9.81 -5.48
CA ARG A 214 -20.68 -9.87 -5.91
C ARG A 214 -20.86 -9.31 -7.33
N GLN A 215 -20.14 -8.26 -7.71
CA GLN A 215 -20.18 -7.71 -9.06
C GLN A 215 -19.72 -8.73 -10.11
N PHE A 216 -18.78 -9.63 -9.79
CA PHE A 216 -18.44 -10.73 -10.70
C PHE A 216 -19.64 -11.64 -10.96
N PHE A 217 -20.42 -12.00 -9.93
CA PHE A 217 -21.60 -12.84 -10.11
C PHE A 217 -22.66 -12.17 -11.00
N ILE A 218 -22.88 -10.87 -10.79
CA ILE A 218 -23.81 -10.08 -11.61
C ILE A 218 -23.34 -10.04 -13.07
N GLN A 219 -22.12 -9.56 -13.30
CA GLN A 219 -21.60 -9.33 -14.65
C GLN A 219 -21.41 -10.63 -15.41
N CYS A 220 -21.00 -11.72 -14.74
CA CYS A 220 -20.91 -13.03 -15.36
C CYS A 220 -22.29 -13.53 -15.82
N SER A 221 -23.35 -13.32 -15.03
CA SER A 221 -24.73 -13.66 -15.41
C SER A 221 -25.19 -12.86 -16.63
N GLU A 222 -24.96 -11.55 -16.62
CA GLU A 222 -25.35 -10.61 -17.68
C GLU A 222 -24.60 -10.85 -19.00
N ALA A 223 -23.32 -11.26 -18.92
CA ALA A 223 -22.48 -11.48 -20.08
C ALA A 223 -22.89 -12.70 -20.93
N GLY A 224 -23.66 -13.63 -20.36
CA GLY A 224 -24.11 -14.83 -21.07
C GLY A 224 -23.05 -15.95 -21.15
N PRO A 225 -23.47 -17.17 -21.55
CA PRO A 225 -22.60 -18.35 -21.59
C PRO A 225 -21.49 -18.28 -22.64
N GLU A 226 -21.66 -17.44 -23.67
CA GLU A 226 -20.66 -17.23 -24.72
C GLU A 226 -19.44 -16.42 -24.22
N VAL A 227 -19.62 -15.60 -23.19
CA VAL A 227 -18.59 -14.69 -22.67
C VAL A 227 -18.07 -15.17 -21.31
N CYS A 228 -18.96 -15.59 -20.41
CA CYS A 228 -18.55 -16.07 -19.10
C CYS A 228 -18.53 -17.61 -19.05
N GLY A 229 -17.34 -18.21 -18.99
CA GLY A 229 -17.19 -19.66 -18.82
C GLY A 229 -17.72 -20.20 -17.48
N PHE A 230 -17.99 -19.32 -16.51
CA PHE A 230 -18.62 -19.66 -15.23
C PHE A 230 -20.09 -19.24 -15.14
N TRP A 231 -20.73 -18.98 -16.29
CA TRP A 231 -22.10 -18.47 -16.40
C TRP A 231 -23.15 -19.31 -15.68
N GLY A 232 -24.17 -18.63 -15.17
CA GLY A 232 -25.43 -19.14 -14.64
C GLY A 232 -26.56 -18.15 -14.96
N ALA A 233 -27.81 -18.60 -14.89
CA ALA A 233 -28.96 -17.79 -15.31
C ALA A 233 -29.21 -16.58 -14.40
N THR A 234 -28.82 -16.69 -13.13
CA THR A 234 -28.91 -15.62 -12.14
C THR A 234 -27.57 -15.45 -11.40
N PRO A 235 -27.31 -14.25 -10.83
CA PRO A 235 -26.15 -14.04 -9.96
C PRO A 235 -26.10 -15.04 -8.79
N GLU A 236 -27.25 -15.37 -8.22
CA GLU A 236 -27.39 -16.32 -7.09
C GLU A 236 -26.99 -17.76 -7.50
N ASP A 237 -27.28 -18.17 -8.73
CA ASP A 237 -26.83 -19.47 -9.25
C ASP A 237 -25.30 -19.55 -9.32
N ILE A 238 -24.66 -18.45 -9.74
CA ILE A 238 -23.21 -18.35 -9.89
C ILE A 238 -22.55 -18.31 -8.51
N GLU A 239 -23.07 -17.49 -7.59
CA GLU A 239 -22.60 -17.41 -6.21
C GLU A 239 -22.72 -18.77 -5.52
N GLY A 240 -23.87 -19.45 -5.63
CA GLY A 240 -24.06 -20.77 -5.06
C GLY A 240 -23.11 -21.81 -5.64
N ARG A 241 -22.82 -21.75 -6.95
CA ARG A 241 -21.80 -22.61 -7.59
C ARG A 241 -20.39 -22.31 -7.10
N TYR A 242 -20.06 -21.03 -6.91
CA TYR A 242 -18.78 -20.60 -6.35
C TYR A 242 -18.57 -21.16 -4.95
N HIS A 243 -19.55 -21.03 -4.05
CA HIS A 243 -19.45 -21.59 -2.70
C HIS A 243 -19.33 -23.11 -2.68
N ARG A 244 -20.14 -23.82 -3.48
CA ARG A 244 -20.01 -25.29 -3.61
C ARG A 244 -18.66 -25.71 -4.18
N LEU A 245 -18.05 -24.92 -5.05
CA LEU A 245 -16.70 -25.17 -5.54
C LEU A 245 -15.67 -25.02 -4.40
N LEU A 246 -15.78 -23.97 -3.59
CA LEU A 246 -14.91 -23.78 -2.43
C LEU A 246 -15.05 -24.94 -1.44
N GLU A 247 -16.26 -25.32 -1.05
CA GLU A 247 -16.52 -26.45 -0.14
C GLU A 247 -15.88 -27.75 -0.67
N LYS A 248 -16.06 -28.05 -1.95
CA LYS A 248 -15.43 -29.22 -2.58
C LYS A 248 -13.91 -29.17 -2.52
N LEU A 249 -13.31 -28.00 -2.70
CA LEU A 249 -11.86 -27.82 -2.68
C LEU A 249 -11.27 -27.79 -1.26
N GLU A 250 -12.09 -27.57 -0.23
CA GLU A 250 -11.69 -27.73 1.17
C GLU A 250 -11.49 -29.22 1.49
N ASP A 251 -12.41 -30.08 1.06
CA ASP A 251 -12.34 -31.52 1.30
C ASP A 251 -11.43 -32.25 0.29
N HIS A 252 -11.44 -31.82 -0.97
CA HIS A 252 -10.78 -32.49 -2.09
C HIS A 252 -10.03 -31.48 -2.98
N PRO A 253 -8.83 -31.03 -2.57
CA PRO A 253 -7.99 -30.19 -3.41
C PRO A 253 -7.69 -30.84 -4.77
N LEU A 254 -7.71 -30.04 -5.84
CA LEU A 254 -7.43 -30.53 -7.19
C LEU A 254 -5.93 -30.47 -7.49
N GLN A 255 -5.38 -31.57 -8.00
CA GLN A 255 -4.02 -31.60 -8.53
C GLN A 255 -4.07 -31.34 -10.03
N ILE A 256 -3.48 -30.24 -10.48
CA ILE A 256 -3.36 -29.94 -11.92
C ILE A 256 -1.89 -29.93 -12.34
N PRO A 257 -1.54 -30.49 -13.50
CA PRO A 257 -0.20 -30.29 -14.06
C PRO A 257 -0.06 -28.83 -14.46
N PHE A 258 0.83 -28.08 -13.80
CA PHE A 258 1.19 -26.74 -14.23
C PHE A 258 2.36 -26.84 -15.21
N VAL A 259 2.03 -26.73 -16.49
CA VAL A 259 3.00 -26.79 -17.59
C VAL A 259 3.47 -25.37 -17.85
N ARG A 260 4.63 -25.00 -17.29
CA ARG A 260 5.38 -23.82 -17.73
C ARG A 260 6.84 -24.24 -17.90
N ALA A 261 7.26 -24.34 -19.16
CA ALA A 261 8.64 -24.69 -19.49
C ALA A 261 9.62 -23.82 -18.67
N PRO A 262 10.67 -24.41 -18.06
CA PRO A 262 11.24 -25.73 -18.35
C PRO A 262 10.86 -26.85 -17.35
N VAL A 263 9.94 -26.62 -16.39
CA VAL A 263 9.65 -27.61 -15.34
C VAL A 263 8.15 -27.81 -15.21
N ASP A 264 7.70 -29.05 -15.43
CA ASP A 264 6.36 -29.48 -15.05
C ASP A 264 6.31 -29.61 -13.53
N SER A 265 5.44 -28.83 -12.89
CA SER A 265 5.21 -28.93 -11.46
C SER A 265 3.72 -29.16 -11.21
N PRO A 266 3.33 -30.18 -10.44
CA PRO A 266 1.94 -30.29 -10.02
C PRO A 266 1.61 -29.09 -9.13
N VAL A 267 0.58 -28.34 -9.49
CA VAL A 267 0.03 -27.28 -8.66
C VAL A 267 -1.25 -27.80 -8.02
N GLN A 268 -1.31 -27.71 -6.70
CA GLN A 268 -2.52 -28.01 -5.96
C GLN A 268 -3.41 -26.76 -5.94
N ILE A 269 -4.63 -26.89 -6.43
CA ILE A 269 -5.67 -25.88 -6.33
C ILE A 269 -6.52 -26.21 -5.10
N THR A 270 -6.48 -25.31 -4.13
CA THR A 270 -7.27 -25.36 -2.90
C THR A 270 -8.37 -24.29 -2.91
N ALA A 271 -9.29 -24.35 -1.94
CA ALA A 271 -10.27 -23.28 -1.74
C ALA A 271 -9.58 -21.92 -1.54
N ASP A 272 -8.47 -21.89 -0.79
CA ASP A 272 -7.68 -20.68 -0.55
C ASP A 272 -7.01 -20.16 -1.83
N SER A 273 -6.62 -21.07 -2.74
CA SER A 273 -6.08 -20.70 -4.05
C SER A 273 -7.15 -19.96 -4.88
N VAL A 274 -8.39 -20.45 -4.86
CA VAL A 274 -9.52 -19.80 -5.56
C VAL A 274 -9.90 -18.49 -4.89
N ARG A 275 -10.00 -18.44 -3.56
CA ARG A 275 -10.24 -17.20 -2.81
C ARG A 275 -9.18 -16.16 -3.14
N ALA A 276 -7.90 -16.49 -3.03
CA ALA A 276 -6.81 -15.57 -3.35
C ALA A 276 -6.88 -15.03 -4.78
N ARG A 277 -7.23 -15.87 -5.76
CA ARG A 277 -7.43 -15.44 -7.16
C ARG A 277 -8.63 -14.52 -7.31
N MET A 278 -9.75 -14.83 -6.66
CA MET A 278 -10.94 -13.98 -6.67
C MET A 278 -10.64 -12.60 -6.07
N LEU A 279 -9.99 -12.57 -4.91
CA LEU A 279 -9.57 -11.34 -4.26
C LEU A 279 -8.62 -10.53 -5.16
N THR A 280 -7.68 -11.18 -5.84
CA THR A 280 -6.72 -10.50 -6.74
C THR A 280 -7.40 -9.97 -8.00
N ALA A 281 -8.41 -10.66 -8.54
CA ALA A 281 -9.12 -10.22 -9.74
C ALA A 281 -10.11 -9.07 -9.48
N ALA A 282 -10.52 -8.89 -8.22
CA ALA A 282 -11.37 -7.78 -7.80
C ALA A 282 -10.60 -6.46 -7.58
N TYR A 283 -9.26 -6.47 -7.69
CA TYR A 283 -8.35 -5.31 -7.57
C TYR A 283 -7.67 -4.99 -8.89
#